data_AF-A0ABD5XRY4-F1
#
_entry.id   AF-A0ABD5XRY4-F1
#
_cell.length_a   1.000
_cell.length_b   1.000
_cell.length_c   1.000
_cell.angle_alpha   90.00
_cell.angle_beta   90.00
_cell.angle_gamma   90.00
#
_symmetry.space_group_name_H-M   'P 1'
#
loop_
_entity.id
_entity.type
_entity.pdbx_description
1 polymer ?
#
loop_
_entity_poly.entity_id
_entity_poly.type
_entity_poly.pdbx_seq_one_letter_code
_entity_poly.pdbx_strand_id
1 'polypeptide(L)'
;MSVGGHAYAGTRGVSAVQVSTDGGDTWTDAELTERLPGPTPADAAPDDSAVGAGEAADAWRGWRHEYEATDTHEVVVRAVEADGTVQPSAETDPYPSGASGWVAETVRP
;
A
#
# COMPACT_ATOMS: atom_id res chain seq x y z
N MET A 1 -11.74 -10.15 -12.04
CA MET A 1 -10.99 -10.62 -10.86
C MET A 1 -10.67 -9.44 -9.95
N SER A 2 -10.38 -9.70 -8.67
CA SER A 2 -10.08 -8.65 -7.69
C SER A 2 -8.94 -9.11 -6.79
N VAL A 3 -7.96 -8.24 -6.58
CA VAL A 3 -6.86 -8.41 -5.61
C VAL A 3 -6.82 -7.20 -4.70
N GLY A 4 -6.32 -7.38 -3.48
CA GLY A 4 -6.21 -6.32 -2.51
C GLY A 4 -5.29 -6.69 -1.36
N GLY A 5 -4.97 -5.70 -0.53
CA GLY A 5 -4.08 -5.90 0.59
C GLY A 5 -3.79 -4.62 1.34
N HIS A 6 -2.65 -4.60 2.03
CA HIS A 6 -2.18 -3.48 2.84
C HIS A 6 -0.82 -3.02 2.32
N ALA A 7 -0.58 -1.70 2.34
CA ALA A 7 0.71 -1.10 2.02
C ALA A 7 1.15 -0.18 3.15
N TYR A 8 2.45 -0.21 3.46
CA TYR A 8 3.03 0.54 4.57
C TYR A 8 4.43 1.03 4.21
N ALA A 9 4.73 2.29 4.56
CA ALA A 9 6.03 2.91 4.32
C ALA A 9 6.57 3.62 5.58
N GLY A 10 6.07 3.27 6.77
CA GLY A 10 6.32 4.07 7.97
C GLY A 10 5.80 5.50 7.82
N THR A 11 6.49 6.43 8.46
CA THR A 11 6.15 7.87 8.41
C THR A 11 6.38 8.53 7.05
N ARG A 12 6.95 7.81 6.08
CA ARG A 12 7.13 8.30 4.70
C ARG A 12 5.81 8.33 3.93
N GLY A 13 4.82 7.53 4.36
CA GLY A 13 3.47 7.48 3.78
C GLY A 13 3.41 6.79 2.41
N VAL A 14 2.21 6.31 2.06
CA VAL A 14 1.93 5.63 0.78
C VAL A 14 1.07 6.54 -0.11
N SER A 15 1.59 6.92 -1.28
CA SER A 15 0.88 7.71 -2.29
C SER A 15 0.11 6.82 -3.27
N ALA A 16 0.70 5.70 -3.68
CA ALA A 16 0.10 4.73 -4.60
C ALA A 16 0.51 3.30 -4.26
N VAL A 17 -0.33 2.35 -4.67
CA VAL A 17 0.05 0.94 -4.83
C VAL A 17 -0.10 0.62 -6.30
N GLN A 18 0.93 0.07 -6.89
CA GLN A 18 0.94 -0.29 -8.30
C GLN A 18 0.85 -1.80 -8.44
N VAL A 19 -0.04 -2.23 -9.34
CA VAL A 19 -0.31 -3.64 -9.64
C VAL A 19 0.02 -3.89 -11.11
N SER A 20 0.80 -4.93 -11.34
CA SER A 20 1.03 -5.54 -12.65
C SER A 20 0.29 -6.87 -12.69
N THR A 21 -0.34 -7.17 -13.82
CA THR A 21 -0.98 -8.47 -14.11
C THR A 21 -0.24 -9.24 -15.21
N ASP A 22 0.95 -8.76 -15.57
CA ASP A 22 1.82 -9.26 -16.64
C ASP A 22 3.27 -9.48 -16.16
N GLY A 23 3.46 -9.85 -14.88
CA GLY A 23 4.79 -10.21 -14.35
C GLY A 23 5.75 -9.03 -14.15
N GLY A 24 5.22 -7.81 -14.07
CA GLY A 24 5.98 -6.58 -13.81
C GLY A 24 6.28 -5.73 -15.04
N ASP A 25 5.78 -6.11 -16.23
CA ASP A 25 6.03 -5.39 -17.49
C ASP A 25 5.25 -4.06 -17.55
N THR A 26 3.97 -4.06 -17.17
CA THR A 26 3.13 -2.86 -17.10
C THR A 26 2.49 -2.69 -15.72
N TRP A 27 2.17 -1.44 -15.36
CA TRP A 27 1.72 -1.08 -14.02
C TRP A 27 0.47 -0.20 -14.07
N THR A 28 -0.51 -0.53 -13.23
CA THR A 28 -1.71 0.27 -13.01
C THR A 28 -1.82 0.64 -11.54
N ASP A 29 -2.26 1.87 -11.25
CA ASP A 29 -2.51 2.29 -9.87
C ASP A 29 -3.77 1.59 -9.33
N ALA A 30 -3.66 1.03 -8.13
CA ALA A 30 -4.78 0.47 -7.37
C ALA A 30 -5.59 1.58 -6.68
N GLU A 31 -6.85 1.29 -6.39
CA GLU A 31 -7.67 2.12 -5.51
C GLU A 31 -7.14 2.02 -4.09
N LEU A 32 -6.97 3.17 -3.40
CA LEU A 32 -6.52 3.22 -2.01
C LEU A 32 -7.65 3.70 -1.09
N THR A 33 -7.73 3.14 0.12
CA THR A 33 -8.59 3.68 1.18
C THR A 33 -8.19 5.11 1.51
N GLU A 34 -9.13 5.96 1.93
CA GLU A 34 -8.80 7.26 2.50
C GLU A 34 -7.76 7.12 3.63
N ARG A 35 -6.95 8.16 3.84
CA ARG A 35 -5.99 8.13 4.95
C ARG A 35 -6.78 8.14 6.25
N LEU A 36 -6.33 7.31 7.20
CA LEU A 36 -6.93 7.30 8.53
C LEU A 36 -6.71 8.66 9.21
N PRO A 37 -7.66 9.11 10.04
CA PRO A 37 -7.49 10.34 10.81
C PRO A 37 -6.30 10.23 11.76
N GLY A 38 -5.70 11.37 12.09
CA GLY A 38 -4.61 11.47 13.05
C GLY A 38 -4.99 11.00 14.46
N PRO A 39 -4.00 10.78 15.34
CA PRO A 39 -4.28 10.39 16.72
C PRO A 39 -4.96 11.51 17.50
N THR A 40 -5.93 11.16 18.33
CA THR A 40 -6.54 12.07 19.30
C THR A 40 -5.64 12.21 20.53
N PRO A 41 -5.31 13.45 20.98
CA PRO A 41 -4.61 13.64 22.24
C PRO A 41 -5.37 13.01 23.41
N ALA A 42 -4.65 12.38 24.34
CA ALA A 42 -5.26 11.62 25.44
C ALA A 42 -6.11 12.49 26.40
N ASP A 43 -5.82 13.79 26.46
CA ASP A 43 -6.48 14.80 27.28
C ASP A 43 -7.49 15.65 26.51
N ALA A 44 -7.72 15.36 25.21
CA ALA A 44 -8.72 16.06 24.42
C ALA A 44 -10.13 15.81 24.96
N ALA A 45 -10.93 16.87 25.06
CA ALA A 45 -12.36 16.73 25.27
C ALA A 45 -13.01 16.04 24.03
N PRO A 46 -14.12 15.30 24.18
CA PRO A 46 -14.76 14.59 23.07
C PRO A 46 -15.17 15.46 21.87
N ASP A 47 -15.40 16.75 22.11
CA ASP A 47 -15.79 17.76 21.12
C ASP A 47 -14.64 18.70 20.72
N ASP A 48 -13.40 18.38 21.13
CA ASP A 48 -12.23 19.18 20.77
C ASP A 48 -11.91 19.03 19.27
N SER A 49 -11.61 20.14 18.62
CA SER A 49 -11.15 20.18 17.22
C SER A 49 -9.87 19.38 16.95
N ALA A 50 -9.11 19.03 17.99
CA ALA A 50 -7.93 18.19 17.90
C ALA A 50 -8.26 16.69 17.79
N VAL A 51 -9.50 16.26 18.06
CA VAL A 51 -9.93 14.87 17.91
C VAL A 51 -9.81 14.44 16.45
N GLY A 52 -8.97 13.44 16.17
CA GLY A 52 -8.76 12.95 14.82
C GLY A 52 -8.14 13.97 13.85
N ALA A 53 -7.50 15.03 14.36
CA ALA A 53 -7.00 16.10 13.51
C ALA A 53 -5.86 15.64 12.59
N GLY A 54 -5.95 16.02 11.32
CA GLY A 54 -4.97 15.64 10.30
C GLY A 54 -5.06 14.16 9.90
N GLU A 55 -3.99 13.66 9.28
CA GLU A 55 -3.90 12.27 8.82
C GLU A 55 -2.92 11.48 9.70
N ALA A 56 -3.19 10.19 9.91
CA ALA A 56 -2.29 9.30 10.63
C ALA A 56 -0.95 9.19 9.87
N ALA A 57 0.11 9.75 10.45
CA ALA A 57 1.43 9.75 9.84
C ALA A 57 2.05 8.35 9.73
N ASP A 58 1.72 7.45 10.66
CA ASP A 58 2.27 6.10 10.75
C ASP A 58 1.17 5.04 10.72
N ALA A 59 0.57 4.89 9.54
CA ALA A 59 -0.50 3.93 9.29
C ALA A 59 -0.34 3.28 7.93
N TRP A 60 -0.79 2.03 7.82
CA TRP A 60 -0.94 1.36 6.53
C TRP A 60 -2.15 1.93 5.78
N ARG A 61 -2.14 1.78 4.45
CA ARG A 61 -3.31 2.03 3.59
C ARG A 61 -3.80 0.73 3.00
N GLY A 62 -5.12 0.53 2.99
CA GLY A 62 -5.74 -0.57 2.26
C GLY A 62 -5.75 -0.26 0.78
N TRP A 63 -5.66 -1.30 -0.05
CA TRP A 63 -5.71 -1.14 -1.50
C TRP A 63 -6.51 -2.25 -2.17
N ARG A 64 -7.10 -1.94 -3.33
CA ARG A 64 -7.84 -2.88 -4.18
C ARG A 64 -7.58 -2.59 -5.66
N HIS A 65 -7.43 -3.64 -6.45
CA HIS A 65 -7.36 -3.54 -7.90
C HIS A 65 -8.28 -4.59 -8.55
N GLU A 66 -9.14 -4.12 -9.45
CA GLU A 66 -10.03 -4.94 -10.25
C GLU A 66 -9.51 -5.01 -11.69
N TYR A 67 -9.49 -6.21 -12.26
CA TYR A 67 -8.95 -6.46 -13.60
C TYR A 67 -9.58 -7.70 -14.23
N GLU A 68 -9.41 -7.86 -15.54
CA GLU A 68 -9.87 -9.03 -16.29
C GLU A 68 -8.68 -9.92 -16.65
N ALA A 69 -8.84 -11.24 -16.52
CA ALA A 69 -7.89 -12.22 -17.05
C ALA A 69 -8.59 -13.54 -17.34
N THR A 70 -8.16 -14.20 -18.41
CA THR A 70 -8.72 -15.47 -18.91
C THR A 70 -7.79 -16.65 -18.71
N ASP A 71 -6.52 -16.39 -18.40
CA ASP A 71 -5.46 -17.39 -18.30
C ASP A 71 -4.68 -17.23 -16.98
N THR A 72 -3.91 -18.25 -16.61
CA THR A 72 -2.97 -18.16 -15.47
C THR A 72 -1.91 -17.10 -15.78
N HIS A 73 -1.65 -16.21 -14.82
CA HIS A 73 -0.69 -15.11 -14.95
C HIS A 73 -0.09 -14.78 -13.59
N GLU A 74 0.95 -13.95 -13.59
CA GLU A 74 1.59 -13.45 -12.37
C GLU A 74 1.09 -12.05 -12.06
N VAL A 75 0.66 -11.85 -10.82
CA VAL A 75 0.33 -10.54 -10.28
C VAL A 75 1.50 -10.07 -9.44
N VAL A 76 2.04 -8.88 -9.76
CA VAL A 76 3.14 -8.25 -9.03
C VAL A 76 2.68 -6.93 -8.44
N VAL A 77 3.06 -6.66 -7.19
CA VAL A 77 2.62 -5.48 -6.44
C VAL A 77 3.81 -4.74 -5.84
N ARG A 78 3.77 -3.40 -5.92
CA ARG A 78 4.76 -2.50 -5.29
C ARG A 78 4.11 -1.25 -4.70
N ALA A 79 4.63 -0.77 -3.57
CA ALA A 79 4.23 0.51 -3.00
C ALA A 79 5.02 1.69 -3.59
N VAL A 80 4.40 2.86 -3.59
CA VAL A 80 5.01 4.15 -3.91
C VAL A 80 4.87 5.07 -2.70
N GLU A 81 5.99 5.61 -2.23
CA GLU A 81 6.05 6.52 -1.08
C GLU A 81 5.45 7.88 -1.41
N ALA A 82 5.22 8.74 -0.40
CA ALA A 82 4.63 10.07 -0.63
C ALA A 82 5.47 10.97 -1.55
N ASP A 83 6.78 10.76 -1.63
CA ASP A 83 7.70 11.52 -2.48
C ASP A 83 7.87 10.93 -3.89
N GLY A 84 7.19 9.82 -4.20
CA GLY A 84 7.30 9.10 -5.47
C GLY A 84 8.37 8.01 -5.49
N THR A 85 9.09 7.78 -4.39
CA THR A 85 10.03 6.66 -4.29
C THR A 85 9.30 5.33 -4.44
N VAL A 86 9.73 4.53 -5.41
CA VAL A 86 9.14 3.21 -5.68
C VAL A 86 9.88 2.15 -4.86
N GLN A 87 9.13 1.23 -4.25
CA GLN A 87 9.69 0.08 -3.56
C GLN A 87 10.69 -0.67 -4.46
N PRO A 88 11.88 -1.01 -3.96
CA PRO A 88 12.89 -1.69 -4.76
C PRO A 88 12.40 -3.08 -5.17
N SER A 89 12.80 -3.53 -6.36
CA SER A 89 12.51 -4.89 -6.83
C SER A 89 13.32 -5.95 -6.09
N ALA A 90 14.52 -5.61 -5.62
CA ALA A 90 15.38 -6.54 -4.90
C ALA A 90 14.76 -6.95 -3.55
N GLU A 91 14.58 -8.25 -3.39
CA GLU A 91 14.12 -8.84 -2.14
C GLU A 91 15.20 -8.74 -1.06
N THR A 92 14.79 -8.39 0.16
CA THR A 92 15.66 -8.40 1.33
C THR A 92 14.95 -9.08 2.50
N ASP A 93 15.74 -9.77 3.34
CA ASP A 93 15.20 -10.44 4.52
C ASP A 93 14.63 -9.45 5.55
N PRO A 94 13.63 -9.87 6.36
CA PRO A 94 13.06 -9.03 7.42
C PRO A 94 14.06 -8.48 8.43
N TYR A 95 15.19 -9.17 8.60
CA TYR A 95 16.24 -8.79 9.53
C TYR A 95 17.48 -8.29 8.78
N PRO A 96 18.15 -7.21 9.23
CA PRO A 96 17.83 -6.40 10.41
C PRO A 96 16.92 -5.20 10.14
N SER A 97 16.66 -4.89 8.87
CA SER A 97 16.13 -3.58 8.44
C SER A 97 14.71 -3.62 7.87
N GLY A 98 13.99 -4.73 8.07
CA GLY A 98 12.68 -4.98 7.47
C GLY A 98 12.77 -5.54 6.04
N ALA A 99 11.78 -6.32 5.65
CA ALA A 99 11.74 -6.95 4.34
C ALA A 99 11.36 -5.93 3.26
N SER A 100 12.01 -6.03 2.11
CA SER A 100 11.69 -5.27 0.90
C SER A 100 11.63 -6.19 -0.32
N GLY A 101 11.36 -5.65 -1.51
CA GLY A 101 11.17 -6.43 -2.73
C GLY A 101 9.72 -6.42 -3.19
N TRP A 102 9.47 -6.54 -4.48
CA TRP A 102 8.10 -6.61 -4.99
C TRP A 102 7.44 -7.92 -4.56
N VAL A 103 6.14 -7.88 -4.29
CA VAL A 103 5.36 -9.08 -3.95
C VAL A 103 4.81 -9.66 -5.24
N ALA A 104 5.04 -10.95 -5.50
CA ALA A 104 4.56 -11.64 -6.69
C ALA A 104 3.77 -12.90 -6.31
N GLU A 105 2.64 -13.13 -6.98
CA GLU A 105 1.83 -14.34 -6.82
C GLU A 105 1.24 -14.79 -8.16
N THR A 106 1.26 -16.11 -8.42
CA THR A 106 0.60 -16.69 -9.60
C THR A 106 -0.90 -16.85 -9.33
N VAL A 107 -1.74 -16.23 -10.15
CA VAL A 107 -3.19 -16.27 -10.04
C VAL A 107 -3.79 -17.12 -11.15
N ARG A 108 -4.80 -17.92 -10.79
CA ARG A 108 -5.57 -18.79 -11.67
C ARG A 108 -7.03 -18.32 -11.71
N PRO A 109 -7.58 -17.94 -12.88
CA PRO A 109 -8.96 -17.47 -13.02
C PRO A 109 -10.03 -18.53 -12.70
#